data_AF-A0A4V2ZTD6-F1
#
_entry.id   AF-A0A4V2ZTD6-F1
#
_cell.length_a   1.000
_cell.length_b   1.000
_cell.length_c   1.000
_cell.angle_alpha   90.00
_cell.angle_beta   90.00
_cell.angle_gamma   90.00
#
_symmetry.space_group_name_H-M   'P 1'
#
loop_
_entity.id
_entity.type
_entity.pdbx_description
1 polymer ?
#
loop_
_entity_poly.entity_id
_entity_poly.type
_entity_poly.pdbx_seq_one_letter_code
_entity_poly.pdbx_strand_id
1 'polypeptide(L)'
;MSAGATKHLYIKHAVGSRMLFDVSASGNAFELLSSSGGGWKFVIADVEPDTVQCLRDNLMELNLFYFIEQPGQPVQKSWLYDKACPVIEYDDGSRQCVIEVDSKVEYNNENV
;
A
#
# COMPACT_ATOMS: atom_id res chain seq x y z
N MET A 1 26.74 1.42 12.08
CA MET A 1 25.71 0.81 11.21
C MET A 1 24.68 1.88 10.97
N SER A 2 24.58 2.43 9.75
CA SER A 2 23.50 3.35 9.40
C SER A 2 22.20 2.55 9.44
N ALA A 3 21.23 2.99 10.25
CA ALA A 3 19.89 2.42 10.21
C ALA A 3 19.37 2.55 8.76
N GLY A 4 18.95 1.43 8.17
CA GLY A 4 18.39 1.40 6.82
C GLY A 4 17.06 2.15 6.75
N ALA A 5 16.58 2.41 5.53
CA ALA A 5 15.27 3.02 5.33
C ALA A 5 14.15 2.14 5.90
N THR A 6 13.23 2.72 6.66
CA THR A 6 12.01 2.05 7.13
C THR A 6 10.87 2.38 6.18
N LYS A 7 10.02 1.39 5.88
CA LYS A 7 8.90 1.53 4.95
C LYS A 7 7.60 1.29 5.70
N HIS A 8 6.60 2.12 5.45
CA HIS A 8 5.25 1.92 5.97
C HIS A 8 4.21 1.84 4.86
N LEU A 9 3.22 0.97 5.00
CA LEU A 9 2.09 0.84 4.08
C LEU A 9 0.78 0.78 4.86
N TYR A 10 -0.09 1.75 4.59
CA TYR A 10 -1.44 1.82 5.13
C TYR A 10 -2.45 1.73 4.00
N ILE A 11 -3.47 0.89 4.18
CA ILE A 11 -4.60 0.79 3.27
C ILE A 11 -5.83 1.28 4.01
N LYS A 12 -6.44 2.32 3.46
CA LYS A 12 -7.56 3.05 4.08
C LYS A 12 -8.75 3.10 3.16
N HIS A 13 -9.92 3.17 3.77
CA HIS A 13 -11.14 3.55 3.08
C HIS A 13 -11.11 5.04 2.74
N ALA A 14 -11.26 5.38 1.46
CA ALA A 14 -11.11 6.74 0.96
C ALA A 14 -12.19 7.68 1.51
N VAL A 15 -13.43 7.22 1.58
CA VAL A 15 -14.58 8.06 1.99
C VAL A 15 -14.65 8.19 3.51
N GLY A 16 -14.56 7.07 4.23
CA GLY A 16 -14.70 7.03 5.68
C GLY A 16 -13.41 7.31 6.46
N SER A 17 -12.26 7.43 5.79
CA SER A 17 -10.92 7.56 6.41
C SER A 17 -10.56 6.45 7.41
N ARG A 18 -11.29 5.33 7.38
CA ARG A 18 -11.08 4.17 8.25
C ARG A 18 -9.84 3.40 7.83
N MET A 19 -9.03 2.97 8.79
CA MET A 19 -7.95 2.00 8.53
C MET A 19 -8.55 0.64 8.20
N LEU A 20 -8.28 0.13 7.01
CA LEU A 20 -8.68 -1.22 6.60
C LEU A 20 -7.55 -2.22 6.85
N PHE A 21 -6.31 -1.80 6.60
CA PHE A 21 -5.13 -2.63 6.85
C PHE A 21 -3.90 -1.75 7.12
N ASP A 22 -3.29 -1.91 8.30
CA ASP A 22 -1.95 -1.38 8.59
C ASP A 22 -0.93 -2.50 8.42
N VAL A 23 -0.41 -2.62 7.20
CA VAL A 23 0.48 -3.72 6.78
C VAL A 23 1.73 -3.77 7.66
N SER A 24 2.23 -2.60 8.04
CA SER A 24 3.46 -2.46 8.81
C SER A 24 3.26 -2.79 10.29
N ALA A 25 2.16 -2.34 10.90
CA ALA A 25 1.84 -2.69 12.28
C ALA A 25 1.51 -4.19 12.44
N SER A 26 0.93 -4.81 11.41
CA SER A 26 0.70 -6.26 11.37
C SER A 26 1.98 -7.08 11.13
N GLY A 27 3.11 -6.44 10.81
CA GLY A 27 4.39 -7.10 10.59
C GLY A 27 4.51 -7.84 9.25
N ASN A 28 3.57 -7.62 8.33
CA ASN A 28 3.58 -8.23 7.00
C ASN A 28 4.70 -7.64 6.15
N ALA A 29 5.47 -8.50 5.49
CA ALA A 29 6.44 -8.07 4.49
C ALA A 29 5.71 -7.59 3.24
N PHE A 30 6.21 -6.52 2.62
CA PHE A 30 5.64 -6.00 1.37
C PHE A 30 6.69 -5.32 0.49
N GLU A 31 6.38 -5.25 -0.79
CA GLU A 31 7.15 -4.49 -1.78
C GLU A 31 6.24 -3.72 -2.73
N LEU A 32 6.78 -2.63 -3.29
CA LEU A 32 6.14 -1.82 -4.33
C LEU A 32 6.90 -2.02 -5.64
N LEU A 33 6.19 -2.48 -6.66
CA LEU A 33 6.71 -2.74 -8.00
C LEU A 33 6.00 -1.86 -9.03
N SER A 34 6.69 -1.57 -10.14
CA SER A 34 6.04 -1.01 -11.33
C SER A 34 5.29 -2.11 -12.07
N SER A 35 4.05 -1.85 -12.48
CA SER A 35 3.29 -2.76 -13.36
C SER A 35 3.71 -2.56 -14.82
N SER A 36 3.69 -3.64 -15.60
CA SER A 36 4.04 -3.63 -17.03
C SER A 36 3.13 -2.74 -17.88
N GLY A 37 1.92 -2.44 -17.39
CA GLY A 37 0.94 -1.56 -18.04
C GLY A 37 1.01 -0.07 -17.64
N GLY A 38 1.98 0.34 -16.82
CA GLY A 38 2.13 1.74 -16.38
C GLY A 38 1.49 2.09 -15.03
N GLY A 39 1.13 1.09 -14.22
CA GLY A 39 0.62 1.26 -12.85
C GLY A 39 1.62 0.84 -11.77
N TRP A 40 1.10 0.66 -10.55
CA TRP A 40 1.85 0.24 -9.37
C TRP A 40 1.24 -1.00 -8.74
N LYS A 41 2.10 -1.87 -8.23
CA LYS A 41 1.73 -3.15 -7.64
C LYS A 41 2.33 -3.29 -6.26
N PHE A 42 1.49 -3.46 -5.25
CA PHE A 42 1.93 -3.92 -3.94
C PHE A 42 1.81 -5.43 -3.86
N VAL A 43 2.89 -6.10 -3.49
CA VAL A 43 2.88 -7.52 -3.14
C VAL A 43 3.06 -7.61 -1.63
N ILE A 44 2.12 -8.23 -0.94
CA ILE A 44 2.07 -8.32 0.52
C ILE A 44 2.00 -9.80 0.92
N ALA A 45 2.93 -10.23 1.77
CA ALA A 45 3.00 -11.61 2.25
C ALA A 45 2.19 -11.81 3.54
N ASP A 46 1.78 -13.05 3.81
CA ASP A 46 1.11 -13.49 5.04
C ASP A 46 -0.18 -12.71 5.39
N VAL A 47 -0.95 -12.29 4.38
CA VAL A 47 -2.20 -11.56 4.60
C VAL A 47 -3.32 -12.54 4.94
N GLU A 48 -4.05 -12.28 6.03
CA GLU A 48 -5.18 -13.12 6.40
C GLU A 48 -6.36 -12.97 5.41
N PRO A 49 -7.08 -14.06 5.07
CA PRO A 49 -8.18 -14.03 4.11
C PRO A 49 -9.28 -13.00 4.44
N ASP A 50 -9.61 -12.83 5.72
CA ASP A 50 -10.62 -11.86 6.17
C ASP A 50 -10.20 -10.41 5.87
N THR A 51 -8.90 -10.12 5.98
CA THR A 51 -8.35 -8.82 5.59
C THR A 51 -8.50 -8.61 4.08
N VAL A 52 -8.18 -9.61 3.26
CA VAL A 52 -8.34 -9.54 1.80
C VAL A 52 -9.80 -9.32 1.42
N GLN A 53 -10.72 -10.03 2.06
CA GLN A 53 -12.15 -9.85 1.82
C GLN A 53 -12.60 -8.44 2.18
N CYS A 54 -12.18 -7.92 3.34
CA CYS A 54 -12.45 -6.53 3.72
C CYS A 54 -11.93 -5.53 2.68
N LEU A 55 -10.74 -5.74 2.11
CA LEU A 55 -10.21 -4.89 1.04
C LEU A 55 -11.05 -4.99 -0.24
N ARG A 56 -11.46 -6.20 -0.63
CA ARG A 56 -12.33 -6.43 -1.81
C ARG A 56 -13.70 -5.78 -1.64
N ASP A 57 -14.27 -5.80 -0.45
CA ASP A 57 -15.55 -5.15 -0.17
C ASP A 57 -15.47 -3.61 -0.30
N ASN A 58 -14.26 -3.05 -0.23
CA ASN A 58 -14.00 -1.61 -0.35
C ASN A 58 -13.15 -1.27 -1.60
N LEU A 59 -13.08 -2.16 -2.59
CA LEU A 59 -12.09 -2.15 -3.68
C LEU A 59 -12.02 -0.81 -4.45
N MET A 60 -13.17 -0.22 -4.76
CA MET A 60 -13.27 1.04 -5.51
C MET A 60 -12.92 2.28 -4.68
N GLU A 61 -12.71 2.11 -3.38
CA GLU A 61 -12.55 3.19 -2.42
C GLU A 61 -11.29 2.96 -1.57
N LEU A 62 -10.26 2.33 -2.15
CA LEU A 62 -8.98 2.11 -1.47
C LEU A 62 -8.01 3.27 -1.69
N ASN A 63 -7.49 3.80 -0.60
CA ASN A 63 -6.32 4.66 -0.57
C ASN A 63 -5.14 3.89 0.02
N LEU A 64 -4.05 3.78 -0.73
CA LEU A 64 -2.80 3.17 -0.29
C LEU A 64 -1.80 4.27 0.01
N PHE A 65 -1.40 4.41 1.27
CA PHE A 65 -0.38 5.36 1.69
C PHE A 65 0.92 4.63 1.96
N TYR A 66 1.95 4.99 1.22
CA TYR A 66 3.28 4.40 1.32
C TYR A 66 4.29 5.45 1.79
N PHE A 67 5.06 5.12 2.82
CA PHE A 67 6.03 6.02 3.43
C PHE A 67 7.42 5.40 3.40
N ILE A 68 8.43 6.23 3.18
CA ILE A 68 9.84 5.86 3.32
C ILE A 68 10.47 6.84 4.30
N GLU A 69 10.98 6.31 5.40
CA GLU A 69 11.68 7.07 6.44
C GLU A 69 13.16 6.71 6.40
N GLN A 70 14.00 7.73 6.35
CA GLN A 70 15.45 7.58 6.36
C GLN A 70 16.05 8.55 7.39
N PRO A 71 17.05 8.12 8.18
CA PRO A 71 17.69 9.01 9.16
C PRO A 71 18.22 10.30 8.50
N GLY A 72 17.78 11.45 9.01
CA GLY A 72 18.23 12.76 8.54
C GLY A 72 17.65 13.21 7.20
N GLN A 73 16.65 12.50 6.65
CA GLN A 73 15.92 12.90 5.44
C GLN A 73 14.44 13.16 5.77
N PRO A 74 13.77 14.08 5.07
CA PRO A 74 12.32 14.20 5.16
C PRO A 74 11.61 12.89 4.80
N VAL A 75 10.49 12.61 5.46
CA VAL A 75 9.66 11.45 5.14
C VAL A 75 9.13 11.59 3.71
N GLN A 76 9.41 10.59 2.87
CA GLN A 76 8.84 10.51 1.53
C GLN A 76 7.49 9.82 1.63
N LYS A 77 6.43 10.46 1.15
CA LYS A 77 5.08 9.91 1.15
C LYS A 77 4.55 9.78 -0.26
N SER A 78 3.97 8.63 -0.57
CA SER A 78 3.21 8.39 -1.78
C SER A 78 1.77 8.04 -1.42
N TRP A 79 0.82 8.60 -2.14
CA TRP A 79 -0.57 8.17 -2.14
C TRP A 79 -0.86 7.48 -3.46
N LEU A 80 -1.26 6.21 -3.39
CA LEU A 80 -1.63 5.40 -4.53
C LEU A 80 -3.11 5.02 -4.44
N TYR A 81 -3.77 5.01 -5.59
CA TYR A 81 -5.20 4.71 -5.71
C TYR A 81 -5.52 4.38 -7.17
N ASP A 82 -6.72 3.86 -7.41
CA ASP A 82 -7.24 3.60 -8.76
C ASP A 82 -8.61 4.25 -8.90
N LYS A 83 -8.94 4.76 -10.11
CA LYS A 83 -10.25 5.38 -10.37
C LYS A 83 -11.21 4.51 -11.17
N ALA A 84 -10.74 3.40 -11.75
CA ALA A 84 -11.48 2.67 -12.77
C ALA A 84 -11.49 1.15 -12.53
N CYS A 85 -10.33 0.53 -12.36
CA CYS A 85 -10.21 -0.93 -12.31
C CYS A 85 -9.12 -1.37 -11.31
N PRO A 86 -9.26 -1.08 -10.00
CA PRO A 86 -8.36 -1.63 -9.01
C PRO A 86 -8.45 -3.15 -8.99
N VAL A 87 -7.31 -3.82 -8.91
CA VAL A 87 -7.24 -5.29 -8.90
C VAL A 87 -6.67 -5.77 -7.57
N ILE A 88 -7.34 -6.76 -6.96
CA ILE A 88 -6.80 -7.53 -5.83
C ILE A 88 -6.76 -9.01 -6.17
N GLU A 89 -5.55 -9.53 -6.36
CA GLU A 89 -5.29 -10.96 -6.49
C GLU A 89 -4.86 -11.51 -5.13
N TYR A 90 -5.25 -12.74 -4.83
CA TYR A 90 -4.86 -13.42 -3.60
C TYR A 90 -4.63 -14.90 -3.86
N ASP A 91 -3.50 -15.40 -3.39
CA ASP A 91 -3.16 -16.83 -3.41
C ASP A 91 -3.33 -17.39 -2.00
N ASP A 92 -4.37 -18.22 -1.81
CA ASP A 92 -4.65 -18.88 -0.54
C ASP A 92 -3.51 -19.78 -0.04
N GLY A 93 -2.74 -20.37 -0.97
CA GLY A 93 -1.65 -21.29 -0.64
C GLY A 93 -0.43 -20.59 -0.06
N SER A 94 -0.08 -19.42 -0.62
CA SER A 94 1.05 -18.61 -0.14
C SER A 94 0.65 -17.46 0.77
N ARG A 95 -0.65 -17.24 0.96
CA ARG A 95 -1.24 -16.07 1.64
C ARG A 95 -0.69 -14.74 1.12
N GLN A 96 -0.45 -14.69 -0.19
CA GLN A 96 0.07 -13.51 -0.87
C GLN A 96 -1.07 -12.70 -1.44
N CYS A 97 -1.16 -11.42 -1.05
CA CYS A 97 -2.09 -10.45 -1.62
C CYS A 97 -1.34 -9.51 -2.56
N VAL A 98 -1.88 -9.31 -3.75
CA VAL A 98 -1.37 -8.37 -4.74
C VAL A 98 -2.42 -7.32 -5.00
N ILE A 99 -2.06 -6.04 -4.84
CA ILE A 99 -2.95 -4.90 -5.11
C ILE A 99 -2.34 -4.08 -6.23
N GLU A 100 -3.08 -3.91 -7.33
CA GLU A 100 -2.66 -3.12 -8.48
C GLU A 100 -3.55 -1.89 -8.66
N VAL A 101 -2.90 -0.74 -8.90
CA VAL A 101 -3.55 0.57 -9.04
C VAL A 101 -2.86 1.44 -10.10
N ASP A 102 -3.60 2.35 -10.72
CA ASP A 102 -3.15 3.15 -11.87
C ASP A 102 -2.63 4.56 -11.55
N SER A 103 -2.76 5.03 -10.30
CA SER A 103 -2.42 6.41 -9.93
C SER A 103 -1.48 6.47 -8.71
N LYS A 104 -0.50 7.39 -8.75
CA LYS A 104 0.41 7.71 -7.66
C LYS A 104 0.65 9.21 -7.58
N VAL A 105 0.54 9.77 -6.38
CA VAL A 105 0.87 11.16 -6.06
C VAL A 105 1.97 11.15 -5.01
N GLU A 106 3.08 11.81 -5.32
CA GLU A 106 4.20 11.99 -4.38
C GLU A 106 4.00 13.30 -3.60
N TYR A 107 4.29 13.23 -2.30
CA TYR A 107 4.30 14.37 -1.41
C TYR A 107 5.72 14.55 -0.87
N ASN A 108 6.32 15.69 -1.18
CA ASN A 108 7.51 16.20 -0.52
C ASN A 108 7.08 17.32 0.44
N ASN A 109 7.39 17.18 1.73
CA ASN A 109 7.16 18.26 2.70
C ASN A 109 8.20 19.39 2.56
N GLU A 110 8.63 19.73 1.35
CA GLU A 110 9.67 20.74 1.12
C GLU A 110 9.21 22.18 1.41
N ASN A 111 7.93 22.42 1.74
CA ASN A 111 7.42 23.77 2.06
C ASN A 111 6.30 23.75 3.11
N VAL A 112 6.62 23.52 4.39
CA VAL A 112 5.76 23.92 5.52
C VAL A 112 6.54 24.84 6.45
#